data_AF-A0A1C7NPD7-F1
#
_entry.id   AF-A0A1C7NPD7-F1
#
_cell.length_a   1.000
_cell.length_b   1.000
_cell.length_c   1.000
_cell.angle_alpha   90.00
_cell.angle_beta   90.00
_cell.angle_gamma   90.00
#
_symmetry.space_group_name_H-M   'P 1'
#
loop_
_entity.id
_entity.type
_entity.pdbx_description
1 polymer ?
#
loop_
_entity_poly.entity_id
_entity_poly.type
_entity_poly.pdbx_seq_one_letter_code
_entity_poly.pdbx_strand_id
1 'polypeptide(L)'
;MIHFLLIYVFGTLSSNVSALPHNTSLCLDSNYESFVNTSIDTHKWNACRWSHQDALFNQGNPYFRFAQLGHDSAQKEIPVSARFDITFRCQNVSEDICRKAENAFQKAGQIISDVVLFREPVRVNATLVSFCAVGNECGKKMMTLGGSSPARAMPLLSNDGLLRLYPQALVKQFGLADHPAYASYDILSVFNADAPFWFEDDGIPINPNEADFTFVVLHEFMHGLGFYSGWNQYISSNALTPDPSPFLANQLLSLMNPITNIVHPSQFLESAMDKLIGVLNHDDDKIRTSSHPMISDLTRHLNRIQASSLAELTASSDFLVAKDMYRHSVTRGSLGVFFSPDEEPLLLETGLDPFQPGSSISHVSFERYTNTPDFLMRFMQDRGLSLTSAIERGGGRGPIGPQLLRVLEQLGYSTTRNPQVIPPLLIFQNDINMSIKESARTSGGLRQHTNQLDTKESSAYKIQLTISSVFLLVFSLVIQYLHLYFF
;
A
#
# COMPACT_ATOMS: atom_id res chain seq x y z
N MET A 1 24.67 39.47 38.73
CA MET A 1 24.50 40.62 37.82
C MET A 1 25.88 41.11 37.43
N ILE A 2 26.43 40.62 36.31
CA ILE A 2 27.64 41.08 35.59
C ILE A 2 27.78 40.19 34.32
N HIS A 3 28.30 40.79 33.26
CA HIS A 3 28.56 40.35 31.87
C HIS A 3 29.14 38.95 31.61
N PHE A 4 28.96 38.43 30.37
CA PHE A 4 30.00 38.13 29.33
C PHE A 4 29.25 37.63 28.05
N LEU A 5 29.31 38.34 26.91
CA LEU A 5 30.24 38.22 25.78
C LEU A 5 29.85 37.15 24.74
N LEU A 6 29.54 37.63 23.52
CA LEU A 6 29.36 36.83 22.30
C LEU A 6 30.70 36.17 21.90
N ILE A 7 30.65 34.88 21.58
CA ILE A 7 31.58 34.23 20.65
C ILE A 7 30.75 33.39 19.67
N TYR A 8 30.87 33.74 18.40
CA TYR A 8 30.48 32.94 17.24
C TYR A 8 31.40 31.71 17.16
N VAL A 9 30.84 30.51 17.04
CA VAL A 9 31.52 29.37 16.43
C VAL A 9 30.62 28.80 15.35
N PHE A 10 31.05 29.01 14.10
CA PHE A 10 30.55 28.30 12.94
C PHE A 10 30.91 26.81 13.08
N GLY A 11 29.89 25.97 13.25
CA GLY A 11 29.99 24.54 12.98
C GLY A 11 29.29 24.24 11.66
N THR A 12 30.03 24.28 10.55
CA THR A 12 29.56 23.71 9.29
C THR A 12 29.56 22.20 9.43
N LEU A 13 28.39 21.62 9.72
CA LEU A 13 28.12 20.22 9.39
C LEU A 13 27.92 20.15 7.88
N SER A 14 28.99 19.81 7.15
CA SER A 14 28.85 19.35 5.77
C SER A 14 28.06 18.05 5.80
N SER A 15 26.80 18.09 5.35
CA SER A 15 26.14 16.87 4.90
C SER A 15 26.92 16.38 3.68
N ASN A 16 27.73 15.33 3.88
CA ASN A 16 28.18 14.51 2.76
C ASN A 16 26.92 13.89 2.15
N VAL A 17 26.39 14.54 1.12
CA VAL A 17 25.46 13.94 0.17
C VAL A 17 26.29 12.90 -0.58
N SER A 18 26.27 11.67 -0.08
CA SER A 18 26.62 10.52 -0.90
C SER A 18 25.59 10.46 -2.02
N ALA A 19 26.01 10.80 -3.24
CA ALA A 19 25.30 10.42 -4.44
C ALA A 19 24.92 8.93 -4.31
N LEU A 20 23.63 8.63 -4.48
CA LEU A 20 23.17 7.25 -4.59
C LEU A 20 23.96 6.58 -5.73
N PRO A 21 24.56 5.40 -5.50
CA PRO A 21 25.32 4.73 -6.55
C PRO A 21 24.39 4.39 -7.74
N HIS A 22 24.91 4.52 -8.96
CA HIS A 22 24.24 4.00 -10.17
C HIS A 22 23.78 2.56 -9.90
N ASN A 23 22.48 2.28 -10.09
CA ASN A 23 21.74 1.05 -9.71
C ASN A 23 21.14 0.98 -8.28
N THR A 24 20.61 2.08 -7.73
CA THR A 24 19.71 2.00 -6.56
C THR A 24 18.27 2.37 -6.92
N SER A 25 17.33 1.51 -6.54
CA SER A 25 15.89 1.76 -6.64
C SER A 25 15.32 2.11 -5.26
N LEU A 26 14.14 2.72 -5.19
CA LEU A 26 13.45 3.01 -3.94
C LEU A 26 12.31 2.03 -3.75
N CYS A 27 12.14 1.54 -2.52
CA CYS A 27 10.92 0.85 -2.12
C CYS A 27 10.37 1.47 -0.84
N LEU A 28 9.06 1.31 -0.68
CA LEU A 28 8.36 1.66 0.53
C LEU A 28 8.17 0.40 1.37
N ASP A 29 8.82 0.34 2.54
CA ASP A 29 8.60 -0.74 3.50
C ASP A 29 7.51 -0.34 4.49
N SER A 30 6.53 -1.21 4.69
CA SER A 30 5.54 -1.02 5.75
C SER A 30 6.13 -1.45 7.09
N ASN A 31 5.88 -0.66 8.13
CA ASN A 31 6.21 -1.02 9.50
C ASN A 31 4.94 -1.39 10.28
N TYR A 32 5.10 -2.30 11.24
CA TYR A 32 4.04 -2.74 12.15
C TYR A 32 3.34 -1.56 12.87
N GLU A 33 4.08 -0.48 13.18
CA GLU A 33 3.58 0.67 13.91
C GLU A 33 2.47 1.46 13.17
N SER A 34 2.37 1.31 11.84
CA SER A 34 1.30 1.96 11.06
C SER A 34 -0.09 1.36 11.28
N PHE A 35 -0.20 0.16 11.85
CA PHE A 35 -1.50 -0.50 12.12
C PHE A 35 -2.14 -0.06 13.44
N VAL A 36 -1.36 0.46 14.39
CA VAL A 36 -1.79 0.77 15.76
C VAL A 36 -1.82 2.26 16.07
N ASN A 37 -1.33 3.12 15.17
CA ASN A 37 -1.20 4.55 15.44
C ASN A 37 -1.97 5.41 14.43
N THR A 38 -2.72 6.40 14.92
CA THR A 38 -3.46 7.39 14.11
C THR A 38 -2.56 8.49 13.53
N SER A 39 -1.26 8.48 13.85
CA SER A 39 -0.26 9.36 13.24
C SER A 39 0.75 8.53 12.44
N ILE A 40 0.88 8.86 11.15
CA ILE A 40 1.98 8.36 10.32
C ILE A 40 3.28 8.96 10.84
N ASP A 41 4.09 8.15 11.51
CA ASP A 41 5.53 8.37 11.44
C ASP A 41 5.92 8.18 9.97
N THR A 42 6.61 9.18 9.40
CA THR A 42 6.98 9.24 7.98
C THR A 42 7.45 7.86 7.50
N HIS A 43 6.72 7.31 6.55
CA HIS A 43 7.08 6.09 5.84
C HIS A 43 8.57 6.10 5.45
N LYS A 44 9.31 5.06 5.86
CA LYS A 44 10.75 4.98 5.60
C LYS A 44 10.99 4.46 4.18
N TRP A 45 11.41 5.36 3.31
CA TRP A 45 11.95 5.01 2.00
C TRP A 45 13.32 4.37 2.14
N ASN A 46 13.44 3.13 1.67
CA ASN A 46 14.70 2.39 1.70
C ASN A 46 15.27 2.23 0.29
N ALA A 47 16.59 2.35 0.18
CA ALA A 47 17.29 1.98 -1.05
C ALA A 47 17.25 0.46 -1.22
N CYS A 48 16.64 0.01 -2.31
CA CYS A 48 16.59 -1.37 -2.75
C CYS A 48 17.70 -1.63 -3.75
N ARG A 49 18.54 -2.63 -3.45
CA ARG A 49 19.57 -3.09 -4.37
C ARG A 49 18.90 -3.81 -5.55
N TRP A 50 19.41 -3.62 -6.74
CA TRP A 50 18.99 -4.40 -7.91
C TRP A 50 19.42 -5.86 -7.77
N SER A 51 18.52 -6.79 -8.08
CA SER A 51 18.88 -8.17 -8.31
C SER A 51 18.78 -8.46 -9.80
N HIS A 52 19.91 -8.76 -10.44
CA HIS A 52 19.89 -9.43 -11.74
C HIS A 52 19.74 -10.91 -11.46
N GLN A 53 18.60 -11.50 -11.82
CA GLN A 53 18.53 -12.94 -11.98
C GLN A 53 18.87 -13.24 -13.44
N ASP A 54 19.80 -14.17 -13.65
CA ASP A 54 20.07 -14.74 -14.97
C ASP A 54 18.82 -15.51 -15.42
N ALA A 55 17.87 -14.81 -16.03
CA ALA A 55 16.76 -15.45 -16.70
C ALA A 55 17.35 -16.25 -17.87
N LEU A 56 17.50 -17.56 -17.69
CA LEU A 56 17.71 -18.52 -18.78
C LEU A 56 16.42 -18.61 -19.62
N PHE A 57 16.05 -17.50 -20.25
CA PHE A 57 15.04 -17.42 -21.29
C PHE A 57 15.59 -16.55 -22.41
N ASN A 58 15.93 -17.22 -23.52
CA ASN A 58 16.37 -16.72 -24.81
C ASN A 58 16.51 -15.19 -24.95
N GLN A 59 17.75 -14.73 -25.13
CA GLN A 59 18.11 -13.37 -25.48
C GLN A 59 17.42 -12.95 -26.80
N GLY A 60 16.25 -12.35 -26.67
CA GLY A 60 15.48 -11.74 -27.74
C GLY A 60 14.57 -10.69 -27.13
N ASN A 61 14.59 -9.48 -27.70
CA ASN A 61 13.83 -8.30 -27.28
C ASN A 61 12.43 -8.63 -26.71
N PRO A 62 12.16 -8.39 -25.40
CA PRO A 62 10.94 -8.85 -24.74
C PRO A 62 9.66 -8.12 -25.20
N TYR A 63 9.77 -7.05 -26.00
CA TYR A 63 8.62 -6.24 -26.41
C TYR A 63 7.87 -6.77 -27.65
N PHE A 64 8.40 -7.74 -28.41
CA PHE A 64 7.88 -8.06 -29.75
C PHE A 64 7.31 -9.47 -29.97
N ARG A 65 7.17 -10.32 -28.94
CA ARG A 65 6.75 -11.73 -29.12
C ARG A 65 5.41 -12.14 -28.55
N PHE A 66 4.49 -11.21 -28.25
CA PHE A 66 3.12 -11.56 -27.86
C PHE A 66 2.10 -11.52 -29.01
N ALA A 67 2.52 -11.23 -30.24
CA ALA A 67 1.61 -11.14 -31.40
C ALA A 67 1.61 -12.37 -32.34
N GLN A 68 2.41 -13.41 -32.09
CA GLN A 68 2.44 -14.61 -32.94
C GLN A 68 2.62 -15.89 -32.11
N LEU A 69 1.51 -16.38 -31.57
CA LEU A 69 1.35 -17.82 -31.35
C LEU A 69 0.08 -18.24 -32.09
N GLY A 70 0.30 -18.64 -33.34
CA GLY A 70 -0.68 -19.36 -34.14
C GLY A 70 -0.96 -20.73 -33.54
N HIS A 71 -2.10 -21.29 -33.93
CA HIS A 71 -2.55 -22.65 -33.71
C HIS A 71 -1.42 -23.67 -33.53
N ASP A 72 -1.23 -24.13 -32.30
CA ASP A 72 -0.78 -25.49 -32.05
C ASP A 72 -1.54 -26.04 -30.84
N SER A 73 -2.26 -27.13 -31.09
CA SER A 73 -3.15 -27.83 -30.18
C SER A 73 -2.37 -28.73 -29.20
N ALA A 74 -1.44 -28.15 -28.45
CA ALA A 74 -0.88 -28.82 -27.28
C ALA A 74 -1.84 -28.62 -26.11
N GLN A 75 -2.27 -29.73 -25.48
CA GLN A 75 -3.00 -29.68 -24.21
C GLN A 75 -2.17 -28.87 -23.22
N LYS A 76 -2.59 -27.62 -22.98
CA LYS A 76 -1.91 -26.68 -22.10
C LYS A 76 -2.12 -27.17 -20.67
N GLU A 77 -1.14 -27.87 -20.11
CA GLU A 77 -1.09 -28.15 -18.68
C GLU A 77 -1.38 -26.85 -17.93
N ILE A 78 -2.38 -26.88 -17.05
CA ILE A 78 -2.69 -25.73 -16.19
C ILE A 78 -1.45 -25.52 -15.32
N PRO A 79 -0.78 -24.36 -15.38
CA PRO A 79 0.38 -24.11 -14.55
C PRO A 79 0.01 -24.33 -13.09
N VAL A 80 0.77 -25.17 -12.39
CA VAL A 80 0.59 -25.38 -10.95
C VAL A 80 0.87 -24.03 -10.27
N SER A 81 -0.16 -23.43 -9.67
CA SER A 81 -0.01 -22.17 -8.95
C SER A 81 0.98 -22.37 -7.80
N ALA A 82 1.94 -21.44 -7.67
CA ALA A 82 2.70 -21.32 -6.45
C ALA A 82 1.74 -21.07 -5.27
N ARG A 83 2.13 -21.53 -4.09
CA ARG A 83 1.30 -21.46 -2.88
C ARG A 83 1.71 -20.28 -2.01
N PHE A 84 0.85 -19.93 -1.07
CA PHE A 84 1.22 -19.09 0.06
C PHE A 84 2.26 -19.81 0.95
N ASP A 85 3.27 -19.07 1.40
CA ASP A 85 4.26 -19.50 2.38
C ASP A 85 4.09 -18.63 3.63
N ILE A 86 3.48 -19.20 4.67
CA ILE A 86 3.02 -18.43 5.84
C ILE A 86 3.92 -18.75 7.02
N THR A 87 4.65 -17.73 7.47
CA THR A 87 5.30 -17.73 8.77
C THR A 87 4.33 -17.17 9.80
N PHE A 88 3.80 -18.03 10.66
CA PHE A 88 2.82 -17.66 11.67
C PHE A 88 3.41 -17.68 13.08
N ARG A 89 2.98 -16.73 13.92
CA ARG A 89 3.40 -16.61 15.32
C ARG A 89 2.23 -16.19 16.20
N CYS A 90 2.23 -16.64 17.44
CA CYS A 90 1.31 -16.15 18.46
C CYS A 90 2.06 -15.54 19.63
N GLN A 91 1.45 -14.54 20.26
CA GLN A 91 1.98 -13.90 21.46
C GLN A 91 0.91 -13.88 22.55
N ASN A 92 1.21 -14.52 23.69
CA ASN A 92 0.32 -14.59 24.85
C ASN A 92 -1.06 -15.22 24.55
N VAL A 93 -1.10 -16.18 23.62
CA VAL A 93 -2.30 -16.95 23.23
C VAL A 93 -2.07 -18.42 23.57
N SER A 94 -3.14 -19.15 23.92
CA SER A 94 -3.04 -20.59 24.15
C SER A 94 -2.61 -21.33 22.88
N GLU A 95 -1.92 -22.46 23.05
CA GLU A 95 -1.43 -23.27 21.93
C GLU A 95 -2.56 -23.77 21.03
N ASP A 96 -3.71 -24.13 21.61
CA ASP A 96 -4.86 -24.60 20.83
C ASP A 96 -5.46 -23.51 19.93
N ILE A 97 -5.67 -22.29 20.46
CA ILE A 97 -6.14 -21.16 19.67
C ILE A 97 -5.10 -20.76 18.63
N CYS A 98 -3.81 -20.80 18.98
CA CYS A 98 -2.73 -20.52 18.05
C CYS A 98 -2.75 -21.47 16.85
N ARG A 99 -2.86 -22.78 17.11
CA ARG A 99 -2.95 -23.81 16.05
C ARG A 99 -4.18 -23.61 15.15
N LYS A 100 -5.34 -23.29 15.72
CA LYS A 100 -6.58 -23.03 14.95
C LYS A 100 -6.45 -21.79 14.06
N ALA A 101 -5.83 -20.73 14.59
CA ALA A 101 -5.53 -19.55 13.79
C ALA A 101 -4.57 -19.87 12.65
N GLU A 102 -3.48 -20.61 12.91
CA GLU A 102 -2.54 -21.06 11.87
C GLU A 102 -3.24 -21.85 10.77
N ASN A 103 -4.12 -22.79 11.14
CA ASN A 103 -4.92 -23.57 10.19
C ASN A 103 -5.80 -22.69 9.31
N ALA A 104 -6.45 -21.68 9.90
CA ALA A 104 -7.25 -20.72 9.14
C ALA A 104 -6.42 -19.88 8.16
N PHE A 105 -5.19 -19.49 8.55
CA PHE A 105 -4.23 -18.84 7.64
C PHE A 105 -3.87 -19.74 6.45
N GLN A 106 -3.55 -21.01 6.72
CA GLN A 106 -3.24 -21.97 5.66
C GLN A 106 -4.44 -22.20 4.74
N LYS A 107 -5.65 -22.33 5.31
CA LYS A 107 -6.90 -22.48 4.56
C LYS A 107 -7.18 -21.26 3.68
N ALA A 108 -7.00 -20.04 4.20
CA ALA A 108 -7.16 -18.81 3.42
C ALA A 108 -6.17 -18.75 2.24
N GLY A 109 -4.88 -19.06 2.49
CA GLY A 109 -3.87 -19.13 1.43
C GLY A 109 -4.20 -20.17 0.35
N GLN A 110 -4.77 -21.31 0.74
CA GLN A 110 -5.25 -22.33 -0.19
C GLN A 110 -6.43 -21.84 -1.03
N ILE A 111 -7.47 -21.28 -0.40
CA ILE A 111 -8.65 -20.74 -1.10
C ILE A 111 -8.26 -19.71 -2.17
N ILE A 112 -7.30 -18.83 -1.86
CA ILE A 112 -6.80 -17.85 -2.82
C ILE A 112 -6.04 -18.53 -3.97
N SER A 113 -5.14 -19.46 -3.63
CA SER A 113 -4.31 -20.18 -4.63
C SER A 113 -5.15 -21.09 -5.56
N ASP A 114 -6.37 -21.45 -5.16
CA ASP A 114 -7.30 -22.22 -6.00
C ASP A 114 -7.93 -21.39 -7.13
N VAL A 115 -7.90 -20.05 -7.02
CA VAL A 115 -8.52 -19.14 -8.02
C VAL A 115 -7.55 -18.13 -8.62
N VAL A 116 -6.48 -17.76 -7.91
CA VAL A 116 -5.39 -16.89 -8.39
C VAL A 116 -4.17 -17.74 -8.71
N LEU A 117 -3.60 -17.54 -9.91
CA LEU A 117 -2.45 -18.29 -10.40
C LEU A 117 -1.17 -17.50 -10.13
N PHE A 118 -0.46 -17.87 -9.06
CA PHE A 118 0.82 -17.28 -8.70
C PHE A 118 1.97 -17.96 -9.43
N ARG A 119 2.87 -17.15 -9.99
CA ARG A 119 4.14 -17.61 -10.58
C ARG A 119 5.20 -17.83 -9.50
N GLU A 120 5.19 -16.99 -8.48
CA GLU A 120 6.07 -17.07 -7.32
C GLU A 120 5.26 -17.14 -6.02
N PRO A 121 5.76 -17.86 -4.98
CA PRO A 121 5.07 -17.94 -3.69
C PRO A 121 4.82 -16.56 -3.08
N VAL A 122 3.63 -16.37 -2.51
CA VAL A 122 3.32 -15.19 -1.69
C VAL A 122 3.71 -15.49 -0.25
N ARG A 123 4.73 -14.80 0.25
CA ARG A 123 5.28 -14.99 1.59
C ARG A 123 4.58 -14.07 2.59
N VAL A 124 4.03 -14.64 3.65
CA VAL A 124 3.28 -13.89 4.67
C VAL A 124 3.98 -14.01 6.02
N ASN A 125 4.12 -12.89 6.72
CA ASN A 125 4.49 -12.88 8.14
C ASN A 125 3.26 -12.45 8.95
N ALA A 126 2.65 -13.41 9.63
CA ALA A 126 1.39 -13.23 10.33
C ALA A 126 1.57 -13.43 11.85
N THR A 127 0.96 -12.55 12.65
CA THR A 127 0.98 -12.64 14.11
C THR A 127 -0.41 -12.52 14.71
N LEU A 128 -0.77 -13.45 15.60
CA LEU A 128 -1.93 -13.32 16.47
C LEU A 128 -1.48 -12.84 17.86
N VAL A 129 -1.97 -11.68 18.30
CA VAL A 129 -1.54 -11.03 19.55
C VAL A 129 -2.69 -10.29 20.21
N SER A 130 -2.70 -10.22 21.53
CA SER A 130 -3.68 -9.43 22.30
C SER A 130 -3.47 -7.94 22.06
N PHE A 131 -4.40 -7.28 21.37
CA PHE A 131 -4.38 -5.81 21.17
C PHE A 131 -4.66 -5.07 22.48
N CYS A 132 -5.36 -5.73 23.41
CA CYS A 132 -5.45 -5.31 24.79
C CYS A 132 -4.07 -5.12 25.42
N ALA A 133 -3.24 -6.17 25.36
CA ALA A 133 -1.94 -6.19 26.03
C ALA A 133 -0.91 -5.28 25.37
N VAL A 134 -0.93 -5.15 24.03
CA VAL A 134 0.11 -4.41 23.29
C VAL A 134 -0.32 -3.01 22.84
N GLY A 135 -1.61 -2.74 22.71
CA GLY A 135 -2.16 -1.51 22.13
C GLY A 135 -3.19 -0.78 23.00
N ASN A 136 -3.45 -1.27 24.22
CA ASN A 136 -4.46 -0.71 25.14
C ASN A 136 -5.86 -0.57 24.48
N GLU A 137 -6.23 -1.52 23.62
CA GLU A 137 -7.49 -1.49 22.88
C GLU A 137 -8.68 -2.14 23.63
N CYS A 138 -8.51 -2.44 24.91
CA CYS A 138 -9.53 -3.14 25.70
C CYS A 138 -10.84 -2.36 25.83
N GLY A 139 -11.95 -3.11 25.80
CA GLY A 139 -13.28 -2.56 26.12
C GLY A 139 -13.84 -1.57 25.11
N LYS A 140 -13.20 -1.40 23.95
CA LYS A 140 -13.75 -0.60 22.85
C LYS A 140 -15.03 -1.25 22.33
N LYS A 141 -16.06 -0.42 22.07
CA LYS A 141 -17.37 -0.88 21.53
C LYS A 141 -17.24 -1.54 20.16
N MET A 142 -16.31 -1.06 19.34
CA MET A 142 -15.88 -1.71 18.11
C MET A 142 -14.41 -2.09 18.27
N MET A 143 -14.14 -3.38 18.13
CA MET A 143 -12.81 -3.95 18.29
C MET A 143 -12.26 -4.30 16.92
N THR A 144 -11.04 -3.82 16.63
CA THR A 144 -10.29 -4.21 15.43
C THR A 144 -10.03 -5.71 15.49
N LEU A 145 -10.40 -6.42 14.42
CA LEU A 145 -10.23 -7.88 14.33
C LEU A 145 -8.83 -8.24 13.88
N GLY A 146 -8.28 -7.48 12.94
CA GLY A 146 -6.95 -7.63 12.41
C GLY A 146 -6.70 -6.60 11.33
N GLY A 147 -5.54 -6.72 10.69
CA GLY A 147 -5.12 -5.87 9.60
C GLY A 147 -4.02 -6.57 8.81
N SER A 148 -4.03 -6.41 7.49
CA SER A 148 -2.88 -6.74 6.65
C SER A 148 -2.55 -5.66 5.65
N SER A 149 -1.29 -5.61 5.25
CA SER A 149 -0.78 -4.69 4.25
C SER A 149 0.34 -5.35 3.45
N PRO A 150 0.67 -4.80 2.26
CA PRO A 150 1.90 -5.15 1.59
C PRO A 150 3.08 -4.92 2.54
N ALA A 151 3.95 -5.91 2.72
CA ALA A 151 5.19 -5.73 3.48
C ALA A 151 6.12 -4.69 2.82
N ARG A 152 6.05 -4.66 1.48
CA ARG A 152 6.76 -3.71 0.63
C ARG A 152 5.89 -3.33 -0.56
N ALA A 153 5.93 -2.05 -0.92
CA ALA A 153 5.40 -1.55 -2.18
C ALA A 153 6.50 -0.89 -3.01
N MET A 154 6.42 -1.05 -4.33
CA MET A 154 7.38 -0.53 -5.29
C MET A 154 6.75 0.61 -6.09
N PRO A 155 7.41 1.79 -6.17
CA PRO A 155 6.96 2.89 -7.01
C PRO A 155 7.23 2.55 -8.47
N LEU A 156 6.18 2.29 -9.25
CA LEU A 156 6.28 1.99 -10.68
C LEU A 156 5.50 3.02 -11.52
N LEU A 157 6.12 3.45 -12.62
CA LEU A 157 5.51 4.37 -13.57
C LEU A 157 4.49 3.62 -14.43
N SER A 158 3.23 4.06 -14.34
CA SER A 158 2.15 3.54 -15.16
C SER A 158 2.10 4.23 -16.53
N ASN A 159 1.40 3.61 -17.49
CA ASN A 159 1.28 4.10 -18.86
C ASN A 159 0.60 5.48 -19.00
N ASP A 160 -0.16 5.93 -18.01
CA ASP A 160 -0.79 7.25 -17.93
C ASP A 160 0.13 8.33 -17.32
N GLY A 161 1.40 7.99 -17.08
CA GLY A 161 2.42 8.91 -16.59
C GLY A 161 2.35 9.20 -15.10
N LEU A 162 1.55 8.46 -14.32
CA LEU A 162 1.51 8.55 -12.87
C LEU A 162 2.37 7.46 -12.21
N LEU A 163 3.03 7.85 -11.13
CA LEU A 163 3.76 6.95 -10.26
C LEU A 163 2.84 6.35 -9.22
N ARG A 164 2.80 5.01 -9.15
CA ARG A 164 1.96 4.28 -8.19
C ARG A 164 2.74 3.26 -7.40
N LEU A 165 2.28 2.98 -6.19
CA LEU A 165 2.78 1.95 -5.30
C LEU A 165 2.12 0.61 -5.64
N TYR A 166 2.94 -0.32 -6.12
CA TYR A 166 2.53 -1.69 -6.42
C TYR A 166 3.02 -2.63 -5.30
N PRO A 167 2.15 -3.45 -4.69
CA PRO A 167 2.57 -4.45 -3.71
C PRO A 167 3.62 -5.39 -4.27
N GLN A 168 4.63 -5.74 -3.48
CA GLN A 168 5.63 -6.73 -3.89
C GLN A 168 5.00 -8.07 -4.29
N ALA A 169 3.95 -8.49 -3.59
CA ALA A 169 3.17 -9.69 -3.89
C ALA A 169 2.69 -9.73 -5.34
N LEU A 170 2.34 -8.56 -5.90
CA LEU A 170 1.89 -8.36 -7.27
C LEU A 170 3.06 -8.27 -8.25
N VAL A 171 4.08 -7.46 -7.94
CA VAL A 171 5.22 -7.20 -8.85
C VAL A 171 5.96 -8.48 -9.23
N LYS A 172 6.13 -9.41 -8.28
CA LYS A 172 6.72 -10.74 -8.52
C LYS A 172 6.00 -11.56 -9.61
N GLN A 173 4.70 -11.34 -9.77
CA GLN A 173 3.89 -12.12 -10.72
C GLN A 173 4.06 -11.63 -12.16
N PHE A 174 4.70 -10.48 -12.37
CA PHE A 174 4.87 -9.92 -13.70
C PHE A 174 5.95 -10.62 -14.53
N GLY A 175 6.86 -11.39 -13.90
CA GLY A 175 7.95 -12.07 -14.60
C GLY A 175 8.94 -11.09 -15.23
N LEU A 176 9.24 -10.02 -14.49
CA LEU A 176 10.18 -8.99 -14.92
C LEU A 176 11.60 -9.55 -14.87
N ALA A 177 12.37 -9.37 -15.94
CA ALA A 177 13.78 -9.75 -15.95
C ALA A 177 14.62 -8.91 -14.97
N ASP A 178 14.16 -7.68 -14.74
CA ASP A 178 14.88 -6.60 -14.09
C ASP A 178 13.94 -5.95 -13.07
N HIS A 179 14.25 -6.10 -11.77
CA HIS A 179 13.43 -5.57 -10.69
C HIS A 179 14.24 -5.26 -9.42
N PRO A 180 13.74 -4.38 -8.54
CA PRO A 180 14.29 -4.19 -7.20
C PRO A 180 14.32 -5.50 -6.41
N ALA A 181 15.34 -5.73 -5.60
CA ALA A 181 15.39 -6.90 -4.73
C ALA A 181 14.17 -6.95 -3.81
N TYR A 182 13.58 -8.14 -3.74
CA TYR A 182 12.42 -8.40 -2.91
C TYR A 182 12.80 -8.51 -1.43
N ALA A 183 11.94 -7.97 -0.55
CA ALA A 183 11.97 -8.24 0.87
C ALA A 183 11.65 -9.72 1.16
N SER A 184 11.93 -10.16 2.39
CA SER A 184 11.71 -11.56 2.79
C SER A 184 10.24 -11.97 2.77
N TYR A 185 9.34 -11.02 3.06
CA TYR A 185 7.89 -11.21 3.08
C TYR A 185 7.22 -10.25 2.09
N ASP A 186 6.07 -10.67 1.58
CA ASP A 186 5.21 -9.93 0.66
C ASP A 186 4.03 -9.27 1.39
N ILE A 187 3.51 -9.92 2.44
CA ILE A 187 2.39 -9.43 3.26
C ILE A 187 2.78 -9.47 4.74
N LEU A 188 2.45 -8.41 5.47
CA LEU A 188 2.46 -8.39 6.93
C LEU A 188 1.02 -8.42 7.44
N SER A 189 0.79 -9.24 8.45
CA SER A 189 -0.54 -9.49 9.00
C SER A 189 -0.52 -9.51 10.52
N VAL A 190 -1.43 -8.79 11.16
CA VAL A 190 -1.60 -8.81 12.61
C VAL A 190 -3.08 -8.95 12.97
N PHE A 191 -3.38 -9.88 13.88
CA PHE A 191 -4.74 -10.21 14.28
C PHE A 191 -4.89 -10.13 15.80
N ASN A 192 -6.07 -9.71 16.22
CA ASN A 192 -6.37 -9.42 17.61
C ASN A 192 -6.83 -10.68 18.35
N ALA A 193 -5.98 -11.21 19.23
CA ALA A 193 -6.28 -12.38 20.03
C ALA A 193 -7.43 -12.18 21.05
N ASP A 194 -7.81 -10.93 21.35
CA ASP A 194 -8.91 -10.62 22.28
C ASP A 194 -10.28 -10.58 21.60
N ALA A 195 -10.32 -10.65 20.26
CA ALA A 195 -11.56 -10.63 19.53
C ALA A 195 -12.34 -11.94 19.68
N PRO A 196 -13.68 -11.91 19.71
CA PRO A 196 -14.52 -13.11 19.78
C PRO A 196 -14.50 -13.82 18.42
N PHE A 197 -13.47 -14.64 18.20
CA PHE A 197 -13.34 -15.42 16.99
C PHE A 197 -13.96 -16.80 17.13
N TRP A 198 -14.62 -17.22 16.06
CA TRP A 198 -15.03 -18.59 15.84
C TRP A 198 -14.05 -19.26 14.87
N PHE A 199 -13.67 -20.50 15.20
CA PHE A 199 -12.81 -21.33 14.37
C PHE A 199 -13.61 -22.54 13.91
N GLU A 200 -13.58 -22.82 12.61
CA GLU A 200 -14.26 -23.98 12.02
C GLU A 200 -13.82 -25.31 12.64
N ASP A 201 -12.55 -25.40 13.03
CA ASP A 201 -11.95 -26.53 13.73
C ASP A 201 -12.65 -26.88 15.05
N ASP A 202 -13.43 -25.96 15.64
CA ASP A 202 -14.21 -26.24 16.84
C ASP A 202 -15.38 -27.20 16.57
N GLY A 203 -15.84 -27.31 15.32
CA GLY A 203 -16.94 -28.20 14.93
C GLY A 203 -18.30 -27.82 15.54
N ILE A 204 -18.40 -26.65 16.16
CA ILE A 204 -19.64 -26.12 16.74
C ILE A 204 -20.18 -24.96 15.90
N PRO A 205 -21.50 -24.70 15.92
CA PRO A 205 -22.06 -23.52 15.26
C PRO A 205 -21.50 -22.22 15.80
N ILE A 206 -21.29 -21.24 14.92
CA ILE A 206 -20.85 -19.89 15.28
C ILE A 206 -21.89 -19.16 16.13
N ASN A 207 -21.44 -18.48 17.19
CA ASN A 207 -22.33 -17.70 18.06
C ASN A 207 -22.64 -16.32 17.46
N PRO A 208 -23.80 -15.69 17.79
CA PRO A 208 -24.21 -14.40 17.24
C PRO A 208 -23.22 -13.23 17.41
N ASN A 209 -22.31 -13.32 18.38
CA ASN A 209 -21.32 -12.28 18.67
C ASN A 209 -19.92 -12.58 18.11
N GLU A 210 -19.73 -13.77 17.55
CA GLU A 210 -18.43 -14.21 17.03
C GLU A 210 -18.24 -13.79 15.57
N ALA A 211 -16.99 -13.62 15.17
CA ALA A 211 -16.57 -13.50 13.77
C ALA A 211 -15.86 -14.78 13.32
N ASP A 212 -16.17 -15.27 12.12
CA ASP A 212 -15.41 -16.35 11.48
C ASP A 212 -13.99 -15.88 11.19
N PHE A 213 -12.99 -16.52 11.80
CA PHE A 213 -11.59 -16.09 11.66
C PHE A 213 -11.05 -16.26 10.23
N THR A 214 -11.45 -17.30 9.50
CA THR A 214 -11.01 -17.54 8.12
C THR A 214 -11.55 -16.46 7.18
N PHE A 215 -12.78 -15.99 7.39
CA PHE A 215 -13.33 -14.84 6.67
C PHE A 215 -12.43 -13.61 6.85
N VAL A 216 -12.06 -13.28 8.08
CA VAL A 216 -11.22 -12.11 8.36
C VAL A 216 -9.86 -12.27 7.71
N VAL A 217 -9.22 -13.43 7.83
CA VAL A 217 -7.92 -13.66 7.16
C VAL A 217 -8.01 -13.49 5.64
N LEU A 218 -9.05 -14.03 5.00
CA LEU A 218 -9.27 -13.85 3.56
C LEU A 218 -9.42 -12.38 3.19
N HIS A 219 -10.23 -11.63 3.93
CA HIS A 219 -10.44 -10.20 3.73
C HIS A 219 -9.11 -9.44 3.80
N GLU A 220 -8.35 -9.65 4.87
CA GLU A 220 -7.09 -8.96 5.07
C GLU A 220 -6.02 -9.35 4.03
N PHE A 221 -5.98 -10.62 3.61
CA PHE A 221 -5.07 -11.05 2.56
C PHE A 221 -5.34 -10.34 1.22
N MET A 222 -6.59 -10.00 0.91
CA MET A 222 -6.89 -9.20 -0.29
C MET A 222 -6.28 -7.80 -0.22
N HIS A 223 -6.28 -7.16 0.95
CA HIS A 223 -5.55 -5.90 1.15
C HIS A 223 -4.05 -6.08 0.92
N GLY A 224 -3.44 -7.13 1.48
CA GLY A 224 -2.03 -7.47 1.24
C GLY A 224 -1.69 -7.72 -0.23
N LEU A 225 -2.63 -8.27 -1.01
CA LEU A 225 -2.47 -8.50 -2.44
C LEU A 225 -2.65 -7.24 -3.30
N GLY A 226 -3.20 -6.14 -2.75
CA GLY A 226 -3.34 -4.87 -3.46
C GLY A 226 -4.76 -4.36 -3.65
N PHE A 227 -5.76 -4.99 -3.04
CA PHE A 227 -7.10 -4.40 -2.96
C PHE A 227 -7.09 -3.31 -1.87
N TYR A 228 -6.54 -2.15 -2.15
CA TYR A 228 -6.64 -0.99 -1.26
C TYR A 228 -6.44 0.29 -2.05
N SER A 229 -7.00 1.38 -1.57
CA SER A 229 -6.75 2.72 -2.09
C SER A 229 -5.66 3.42 -1.28
N GLY A 230 -4.82 4.20 -1.95
CA GLY A 230 -3.84 5.07 -1.30
C GLY A 230 -4.45 6.38 -0.81
N TRP A 231 -5.74 6.64 -1.02
CA TRP A 231 -6.39 7.88 -0.60
C TRP A 231 -6.91 7.81 0.83
N ASN A 232 -6.46 8.75 1.68
CA ASN A 232 -6.86 8.81 3.10
C ASN A 232 -6.82 10.26 3.64
N GLN A 233 -7.32 10.45 4.86
CA GLN A 233 -7.33 11.72 5.60
C GLN A 233 -5.96 12.05 6.21
N TYR A 234 -4.88 11.98 5.43
CA TYR A 234 -3.51 12.18 5.92
C TYR A 234 -3.23 13.61 6.40
N ILE A 235 -3.88 14.59 5.78
CA ILE A 235 -3.57 16.02 5.94
C ILE A 235 -4.62 16.74 6.77
N SER A 236 -5.90 16.46 6.55
CA SER A 236 -7.00 17.02 7.33
C SER A 236 -8.17 16.05 7.41
N SER A 237 -9.02 16.23 8.43
CA SER A 237 -10.21 15.40 8.65
C SER A 237 -11.32 15.59 7.62
N ASN A 238 -11.18 16.53 6.69
CA ASN A 238 -12.19 16.84 5.66
C ASN A 238 -11.59 16.88 4.24
N ALA A 239 -10.44 16.26 4.05
CA ALA A 239 -9.78 16.14 2.76
C ALA A 239 -9.17 14.74 2.64
N LEU A 240 -9.32 14.11 1.49
CA LEU A 240 -8.60 12.89 1.13
C LEU A 240 -7.48 13.26 0.17
N THR A 241 -6.28 12.74 0.42
CA THR A 241 -5.16 12.79 -0.53
C THR A 241 -4.60 11.39 -0.74
N PRO A 242 -3.94 11.10 -1.88
CA PRO A 242 -3.06 9.95 -1.97
C PRO A 242 -1.93 10.08 -0.93
N ASP A 243 -1.14 9.02 -0.75
CA ASP A 243 -0.02 8.98 0.20
C ASP A 243 0.92 10.18 -0.03
N PRO A 244 1.00 11.13 0.93
CA PRO A 244 1.80 12.34 0.81
C PRO A 244 3.22 12.14 1.33
N SER A 245 3.68 10.91 1.57
CA SER A 245 4.98 10.63 2.19
C SER A 245 6.16 11.35 1.52
N PRO A 246 6.27 11.43 0.18
CA PRO A 246 7.30 12.26 -0.46
C PRO A 246 7.19 13.73 -0.07
N PHE A 247 5.98 14.31 -0.14
CA PHE A 247 5.73 15.69 0.27
C PHE A 247 6.11 15.95 1.73
N LEU A 248 5.68 15.08 2.65
CA LEU A 248 5.97 15.20 4.08
C LEU A 248 7.47 15.05 4.40
N ALA A 249 8.19 14.27 3.59
CA ALA A 249 9.65 14.15 3.66
C ALA A 249 10.39 15.33 3.01
N ASN A 250 9.68 16.34 2.49
CA ASN A 250 10.22 17.42 1.66
C ASN A 250 11.04 16.89 0.46
N GLN A 251 10.54 15.82 -0.15
CA GLN A 251 11.13 15.14 -1.28
C GLN A 251 10.21 15.23 -2.51
N LEU A 252 10.83 15.24 -3.69
CA LEU A 252 10.14 15.05 -4.95
C LEU A 252 10.66 13.77 -5.60
N LEU A 253 9.80 12.77 -5.72
CA LEU A 253 10.14 11.56 -6.46
C LEU A 253 10.03 11.86 -7.94
N SER A 254 11.11 11.66 -8.68
CA SER A 254 11.13 11.85 -10.13
C SER A 254 11.56 10.56 -10.81
N LEU A 255 10.68 10.01 -11.65
CA LEU A 255 11.00 8.88 -12.51
C LEU A 255 11.02 9.31 -13.96
N MET A 256 12.03 8.88 -14.70
CA MET A 256 12.12 9.13 -16.12
C MET A 256 11.63 7.92 -16.90
N ASN A 257 10.94 8.18 -18.00
CA ASN A 257 10.55 7.16 -18.94
C ASN A 257 11.75 6.91 -19.89
N PRO A 258 12.36 5.71 -19.96
CA PRO A 258 13.51 5.44 -20.83
C PRO A 258 13.16 5.46 -22.32
N ILE A 259 11.88 5.29 -22.67
CA ILE A 259 11.43 5.30 -24.05
C ILE A 259 11.27 6.74 -24.53
N THR A 260 10.64 7.60 -23.72
CA THR A 260 10.30 8.99 -24.12
C THR A 260 11.25 10.04 -23.57
N ASN A 261 12.11 9.68 -22.60
CA ASN A 261 12.95 10.58 -21.81
C ASN A 261 12.18 11.67 -21.02
N ILE A 262 10.87 11.50 -20.83
CA ILE A 262 10.03 12.41 -20.05
C ILE A 262 10.22 12.11 -18.55
N VAL A 263 10.37 13.15 -17.74
CA VAL A 263 10.45 13.06 -16.27
C VAL A 263 9.06 13.23 -15.67
N HIS A 264 8.70 12.34 -14.75
CA HIS A 264 7.41 12.27 -14.05
C HIS A 264 7.63 12.55 -12.55
N PRO A 265 7.48 13.80 -12.10
CA PRO A 265 7.59 14.15 -10.69
C PRO A 265 6.30 13.80 -9.92
N SER A 266 6.44 13.31 -8.69
CA SER A 266 5.33 12.96 -7.79
C SER A 266 5.62 13.35 -6.35
N GLN A 267 4.65 14.01 -5.73
CA GLN A 267 4.62 14.40 -4.31
C GLN A 267 3.57 13.58 -3.54
N PHE A 268 2.54 13.12 -4.25
CA PHE A 268 1.47 12.24 -3.79
C PHE A 268 1.52 10.94 -4.59
N LEU A 269 1.36 9.80 -3.90
CA LEU A 269 1.44 8.48 -4.51
C LEU A 269 0.13 7.73 -4.37
N GLU A 270 -0.37 7.26 -5.51
CA GLU A 270 -1.50 6.34 -5.57
C GLU A 270 -1.05 4.91 -5.31
N SER A 271 -1.96 4.08 -4.83
CA SER A 271 -1.86 2.63 -4.93
C SER A 271 -2.12 2.16 -6.37
N ALA A 272 -1.75 0.93 -6.69
CA ALA A 272 -2.05 0.33 -7.99
C ALA A 272 -3.56 0.24 -8.30
N MET A 273 -4.42 0.13 -7.29
CA MET A 273 -5.88 0.03 -7.47
C MET A 273 -6.51 1.38 -7.84
N ASP A 274 -5.95 2.49 -7.37
CA ASP A 274 -6.51 3.84 -7.58
C ASP A 274 -6.67 4.21 -9.05
N LYS A 275 -5.84 3.64 -9.93
CA LYS A 275 -5.95 3.81 -11.39
C LYS A 275 -7.30 3.37 -11.95
N LEU A 276 -8.02 2.52 -11.23
CA LEU A 276 -9.30 1.94 -11.63
C LEU A 276 -10.49 2.70 -11.04
N ILE A 277 -10.28 3.64 -10.11
CA ILE A 277 -11.35 4.27 -9.35
C ILE A 277 -11.79 5.57 -10.03
N GLY A 278 -13.09 5.67 -10.30
CA GLY A 278 -13.70 6.85 -10.90
C GLY A 278 -14.85 7.41 -10.09
N VAL A 279 -15.22 8.65 -10.42
CA VAL A 279 -16.36 9.36 -9.86
C VAL A 279 -17.61 9.04 -10.68
N LEU A 280 -18.67 8.61 -10.00
CA LEU A 280 -20.00 8.44 -10.56
C LEU A 280 -20.81 9.72 -10.36
N ASN A 281 -21.37 10.23 -11.46
CA ASN A 281 -22.34 11.33 -11.41
C ASN A 281 -23.74 10.73 -11.22
N HIS A 282 -24.34 11.01 -10.07
CA HIS A 282 -25.68 10.49 -9.73
C HIS A 282 -26.83 11.35 -10.31
N ASP A 283 -26.51 12.55 -10.81
CA ASP A 283 -27.48 13.55 -11.32
C ASP A 283 -27.85 13.36 -12.81
N ASP A 284 -27.13 12.52 -13.54
CA ASP A 284 -27.45 12.25 -14.95
C ASP A 284 -28.37 11.02 -15.06
N ASP A 285 -29.70 11.27 -15.03
CA ASP A 285 -30.72 10.39 -15.64
C ASP A 285 -30.44 10.10 -17.14
N LYS A 286 -29.40 10.73 -17.70
CA LYS A 286 -28.78 10.41 -18.98
C LYS A 286 -27.57 9.53 -18.77
N ILE A 287 -27.84 8.26 -18.45
CA ILE A 287 -26.93 7.14 -18.69
C ILE A 287 -26.29 7.31 -20.07
N ARG A 288 -24.95 7.43 -20.12
CA ARG A 288 -24.05 7.49 -21.32
C ARG A 288 -23.45 8.86 -21.69
N THR A 289 -22.79 9.55 -20.76
CA THR A 289 -21.56 10.26 -21.15
C THR A 289 -20.37 9.35 -20.85
N SER A 290 -19.66 8.95 -21.88
CA SER A 290 -18.62 7.90 -21.89
C SER A 290 -17.31 8.29 -21.20
N SER A 291 -17.32 9.25 -20.29
CA SER A 291 -16.11 9.71 -19.59
C SER A 291 -16.43 10.01 -18.13
N HIS A 292 -16.29 8.99 -17.29
CA HIS A 292 -16.25 9.17 -15.84
C HIS A 292 -14.89 9.80 -15.46
N PRO A 293 -14.86 10.89 -14.67
CA PRO A 293 -13.60 11.42 -14.15
C PRO A 293 -12.89 10.36 -13.31
N MET A 294 -11.61 10.14 -13.58
CA MET A 294 -10.81 9.17 -12.83
C MET A 294 -10.16 9.89 -11.64
N ILE A 295 -10.05 9.25 -10.48
CA ILE A 295 -9.43 9.92 -9.32
C ILE A 295 -7.95 10.27 -9.58
N SER A 296 -7.32 9.57 -10.52
CA SER A 296 -5.99 9.90 -11.05
C SER A 296 -5.90 11.29 -11.67
N ASP A 297 -6.99 11.86 -12.20
CA ASP A 297 -7.01 13.25 -12.64
C ASP A 297 -6.82 14.21 -11.45
N LEU A 298 -7.42 13.89 -10.30
CA LEU A 298 -7.28 14.64 -9.05
C LEU A 298 -5.87 14.51 -8.48
N THR A 299 -5.25 13.32 -8.53
CA THR A 299 -3.83 13.14 -8.16
C THR A 299 -2.92 14.01 -9.02
N ARG A 300 -3.16 14.12 -10.33
CA ARG A 300 -2.38 15.01 -11.21
C ARG A 300 -2.53 16.49 -10.81
N HIS A 301 -3.70 16.90 -10.34
CA HIS A 301 -3.90 18.26 -9.81
C HIS A 301 -3.09 18.49 -8.54
N LEU A 302 -3.16 17.57 -7.57
CA LEU A 302 -2.38 17.66 -6.33
C LEU A 302 -0.87 17.70 -6.59
N ASN A 303 -0.37 16.89 -7.52
CA ASN A 303 1.06 16.85 -7.85
C ASN A 303 1.59 18.13 -8.52
N ARG A 304 0.72 18.98 -9.08
CA ARG A 304 1.09 20.29 -9.64
C ARG A 304 1.27 21.37 -8.57
N ILE A 305 0.73 21.17 -7.36
CA ILE A 305 0.80 22.16 -6.29
C ILE A 305 2.26 22.37 -5.88
N GLN A 306 2.68 23.63 -5.94
CA GLN A 306 3.98 24.06 -5.45
C GLN A 306 3.84 24.56 -4.02
N ALA A 307 3.93 23.63 -3.07
CA ALA A 307 4.00 23.93 -1.66
C ALA A 307 5.29 23.35 -1.05
N SER A 308 5.76 23.99 0.01
CA SER A 308 6.89 23.56 0.84
C SER A 308 6.50 23.28 2.29
N SER A 309 5.26 23.57 2.67
CA SER A 309 4.69 23.27 3.98
C SER A 309 3.23 22.86 3.88
N LEU A 310 2.71 22.17 4.90
CA LEU A 310 1.28 21.82 5.00
C LEU A 310 0.38 23.06 4.99
N ALA A 311 0.83 24.16 5.59
CA ALA A 311 0.10 25.43 5.58
C ALA A 311 -0.05 26.00 4.17
N GLU A 312 1.04 26.00 3.38
CA GLU A 312 1.00 26.43 1.97
C GLU A 312 0.15 25.50 1.11
N LEU A 313 0.30 24.19 1.31
CA LEU A 313 -0.48 23.19 0.58
C LEU A 313 -1.97 23.36 0.83
N THR A 314 -2.40 23.44 2.09
CA THR A 314 -3.82 23.55 2.45
C THR A 314 -4.42 24.91 2.13
N ALA A 315 -3.61 25.97 2.03
CA ALA A 315 -4.03 27.30 1.58
C ALA A 315 -4.15 27.42 0.06
N SER A 316 -3.57 26.50 -0.72
CA SER A 316 -3.68 26.50 -2.18
C SER A 316 -5.13 26.32 -2.63
N SER A 317 -5.57 27.10 -3.62
CA SER A 317 -6.88 26.90 -4.27
C SER A 317 -7.01 25.52 -4.90
N ASP A 318 -5.89 24.95 -5.36
CA ASP A 318 -5.86 23.63 -6.00
C ASP A 318 -6.03 22.50 -4.99
N PHE A 319 -5.88 22.75 -3.69
CA PHE A 319 -6.14 21.76 -2.64
C PHE A 319 -7.64 21.47 -2.45
N LEU A 320 -8.52 22.26 -3.08
CA LEU A 320 -9.96 21.98 -3.09
C LEU A 320 -10.29 20.59 -3.65
N VAL A 321 -9.48 20.06 -4.58
CA VAL A 321 -9.69 18.70 -5.12
C VAL A 321 -9.61 17.61 -4.04
N ALA A 322 -8.82 17.82 -2.99
CA ALA A 322 -8.74 16.88 -1.87
C ALA A 322 -10.02 16.91 -1.01
N LYS A 323 -10.63 18.09 -0.88
CA LYS A 323 -11.94 18.24 -0.21
C LYS A 323 -13.08 17.68 -1.04
N ASP A 324 -13.01 17.83 -2.37
CA ASP A 324 -13.98 17.21 -3.28
C ASP A 324 -13.86 15.69 -3.25
N MET A 325 -12.64 15.14 -3.21
CA MET A 325 -12.46 13.71 -3.01
C MET A 325 -13.04 13.23 -1.66
N TYR A 326 -12.87 14.00 -0.57
CA TYR A 326 -13.54 13.68 0.70
C TYR A 326 -15.07 13.62 0.53
N ARG A 327 -15.67 14.61 -0.13
CA ARG A 327 -17.12 14.63 -0.39
C ARG A 327 -17.59 13.41 -1.16
N HIS A 328 -16.90 13.02 -2.22
CA HIS A 328 -17.23 11.78 -2.94
C HIS A 328 -17.07 10.55 -2.04
N SER A 329 -16.00 10.49 -1.25
CA SER A 329 -15.75 9.37 -0.35
C SER A 329 -16.79 9.15 0.75
N VAL A 330 -17.66 10.15 0.99
CA VAL A 330 -18.77 10.09 1.96
C VAL A 330 -20.14 10.32 1.32
N THR A 331 -20.23 10.33 -0.02
CA THR A 331 -21.49 10.38 -0.77
C THR A 331 -21.81 9.02 -1.37
N ARG A 332 -22.87 8.36 -0.86
CA ARG A 332 -23.29 7.01 -1.25
C ARG A 332 -23.33 6.85 -2.77
N GLY A 333 -22.61 5.85 -3.28
CA GLY A 333 -22.65 5.45 -4.69
C GLY A 333 -21.89 6.39 -5.63
N SER A 334 -21.05 7.30 -5.10
CA SER A 334 -20.33 8.27 -5.92
C SER A 334 -18.93 7.83 -6.36
N LEU A 335 -18.40 6.70 -5.85
CA LEU A 335 -17.14 6.11 -6.29
C LEU A 335 -17.31 4.64 -6.66
N GLY A 336 -16.58 4.21 -7.70
CA GLY A 336 -16.59 2.84 -8.17
C GLY A 336 -15.33 2.47 -8.93
N VAL A 337 -15.06 1.16 -9.01
CA VAL A 337 -13.96 0.58 -9.77
C VAL A 337 -14.46 0.24 -11.18
N PHE A 338 -13.83 0.82 -12.19
CA PHE A 338 -14.20 0.66 -13.60
C PHE A 338 -13.32 -0.40 -14.26
N PHE A 339 -13.96 -1.40 -14.86
CA PHE A 339 -13.27 -2.46 -15.62
C PHE A 339 -13.29 -2.20 -17.13
N SER A 340 -14.36 -1.57 -17.62
CA SER A 340 -14.52 -1.11 -19.00
C SER A 340 -15.57 0.01 -19.06
N PRO A 341 -15.61 0.81 -20.14
CA PRO A 341 -16.56 1.93 -20.26
C PRO A 341 -18.05 1.51 -20.32
N ASP A 342 -18.34 0.27 -20.74
CA ASP A 342 -19.70 -0.20 -21.03
C ASP A 342 -20.30 -1.05 -19.89
N GLU A 343 -19.54 -1.31 -18.82
CA GLU A 343 -19.95 -2.17 -17.72
C GLU A 343 -20.29 -1.38 -16.45
N GLU A 344 -21.20 -1.91 -15.63
CA GLU A 344 -21.47 -1.37 -14.29
C GLU A 344 -20.20 -1.46 -13.44
N PRO A 345 -19.76 -0.34 -12.82
CA PRO A 345 -18.58 -0.36 -11.97
C PRO A 345 -18.86 -1.07 -10.64
N LEU A 346 -17.82 -1.63 -10.02
CA LEU A 346 -17.89 -2.17 -8.66
C LEU A 346 -17.96 -1.00 -7.68
N LEU A 347 -19.10 -0.80 -7.01
CA LEU A 347 -19.34 0.34 -6.13
C LEU A 347 -18.51 0.24 -4.84
N LEU A 348 -17.88 1.35 -4.48
CA LEU A 348 -17.10 1.47 -3.25
C LEU A 348 -17.96 1.95 -2.07
N GLU A 349 -17.54 1.62 -0.86
CA GLU A 349 -18.17 2.12 0.36
C GLU A 349 -17.93 3.63 0.46
N THR A 350 -19.02 4.37 0.27
CA THR A 350 -19.03 5.84 0.23
C THR A 350 -20.21 6.41 1.01
N GLY A 351 -20.89 5.61 1.83
CA GLY A 351 -22.11 6.02 2.55
C GLY A 351 -21.88 6.48 3.99
N LEU A 352 -20.63 6.61 4.44
CA LEU A 352 -20.28 6.85 5.85
C LEU A 352 -19.69 8.25 6.04
N ASP A 353 -20.40 9.10 6.79
CA ASP A 353 -19.90 10.43 7.22
C ASP A 353 -20.08 10.61 8.74
N PRO A 354 -18.99 10.66 9.54
CA PRO A 354 -17.61 10.39 9.15
C PRO A 354 -17.37 8.90 8.85
N PHE A 355 -16.18 8.55 8.35
CA PHE A 355 -15.74 7.15 8.25
C PHE A 355 -15.86 6.45 9.61
N GLN A 356 -16.27 5.18 9.56
CA GLN A 356 -16.26 4.31 10.74
C GLN A 356 -14.89 3.62 10.89
N PRO A 357 -14.47 3.25 12.11
CA PRO A 357 -13.25 2.46 12.30
C PRO A 357 -13.25 1.20 11.43
N GLY A 358 -12.15 0.97 10.71
CA GLY A 358 -12.02 -0.14 9.77
C GLY A 358 -12.69 0.08 8.42
N SER A 359 -13.30 1.24 8.17
CA SER A 359 -13.87 1.60 6.86
C SER A 359 -13.03 2.60 6.10
N SER A 360 -13.13 2.54 4.77
CA SER A 360 -12.50 3.47 3.82
C SER A 360 -13.02 3.16 2.41
N ILE A 361 -12.61 3.95 1.42
CA ILE A 361 -12.85 3.66 0.01
C ILE A 361 -12.05 2.44 -0.52
N SER A 362 -11.27 1.78 0.34
CA SER A 362 -10.67 0.46 0.09
C SER A 362 -11.66 -0.70 0.28
N HIS A 363 -12.94 -0.39 0.49
CA HIS A 363 -14.00 -1.39 0.68
C HIS A 363 -15.09 -1.22 -0.37
N VAL A 364 -15.79 -2.31 -0.66
CA VAL A 364 -16.98 -2.30 -1.51
C VAL A 364 -18.22 -1.91 -0.68
N SER A 365 -19.22 -1.36 -1.35
CA SER A 365 -20.48 -0.96 -0.71
C SER A 365 -21.11 -2.09 0.11
N PHE A 366 -21.26 -1.87 1.41
CA PHE A 366 -21.81 -2.88 2.31
C PHE A 366 -23.25 -3.23 1.92
N GLU A 367 -24.08 -2.21 1.71
CA GLU A 367 -25.50 -2.35 1.33
C GLU A 367 -25.66 -3.12 0.01
N ARG A 368 -24.85 -2.80 -1.00
CA ARG A 368 -24.96 -3.41 -2.34
C ARG A 368 -24.56 -4.88 -2.36
N TYR A 369 -23.49 -5.24 -1.64
CA TYR A 369 -22.82 -6.53 -1.87
C TYR A 369 -23.04 -7.58 -0.77
N THR A 370 -23.74 -7.27 0.33
CA THR A 370 -24.00 -8.20 1.45
C THR A 370 -24.64 -9.53 1.02
N ASN A 371 -25.58 -9.49 0.07
CA ASN A 371 -26.32 -10.65 -0.44
C ASN A 371 -25.90 -11.02 -1.87
N THR A 372 -24.63 -10.82 -2.19
CA THR A 372 -24.08 -11.10 -3.52
C THR A 372 -22.78 -11.91 -3.40
N PRO A 373 -22.26 -12.48 -4.49
CA PRO A 373 -20.98 -13.19 -4.44
C PRO A 373 -19.77 -12.29 -4.09
N ASP A 374 -19.88 -10.97 -4.21
CA ASP A 374 -18.80 -10.00 -3.96
C ASP A 374 -18.82 -9.42 -2.53
N PHE A 375 -19.24 -10.23 -1.54
CA PHE A 375 -19.42 -9.79 -0.15
C PHE A 375 -18.11 -9.60 0.64
N LEU A 376 -17.00 -10.17 0.19
CA LEU A 376 -15.79 -10.35 1.01
C LEU A 376 -15.14 -9.02 1.38
N MET A 377 -15.03 -8.07 0.45
CA MET A 377 -14.33 -6.78 0.66
C MET A 377 -15.21 -5.68 1.23
N ARG A 378 -16.31 -6.04 1.91
CA ARG A 378 -17.08 -5.07 2.71
C ARG A 378 -16.29 -4.73 3.97
N PHE A 379 -16.42 -3.50 4.46
CA PHE A 379 -15.69 -3.04 5.65
C PHE A 379 -16.08 -3.75 6.96
N MET A 380 -17.16 -4.52 6.97
CA MET A 380 -17.61 -5.31 8.12
C MET A 380 -17.97 -6.73 7.71
N GLN A 381 -17.61 -7.66 8.58
CA GLN A 381 -18.18 -9.00 8.61
C GLN A 381 -19.46 -9.01 9.45
N ASP A 382 -20.45 -9.78 9.01
CA ASP A 382 -21.64 -10.06 9.81
C ASP A 382 -21.30 -11.02 10.95
N ARG A 383 -21.53 -10.61 12.20
CA ARG A 383 -21.34 -11.46 13.37
C ARG A 383 -22.34 -12.63 13.35
N GLY A 384 -21.92 -13.78 13.86
CA GLY A 384 -22.74 -14.99 13.84
C GLY A 384 -22.90 -15.65 12.48
N LEU A 385 -22.10 -15.26 11.49
CA LEU A 385 -22.12 -15.84 10.15
C LEU A 385 -20.77 -16.48 9.82
N SER A 386 -20.81 -17.79 9.56
CA SER A 386 -19.63 -18.51 9.07
C SER A 386 -19.35 -18.13 7.61
N LEU A 387 -18.12 -18.36 7.16
CA LEU A 387 -17.72 -18.18 5.76
C LEU A 387 -18.61 -18.99 4.82
N THR A 388 -18.93 -20.23 5.18
CA THR A 388 -19.83 -21.10 4.40
C THR A 388 -21.23 -20.48 4.27
N SER A 389 -21.82 -20.02 5.39
CA SER A 389 -23.12 -19.35 5.35
C SER A 389 -23.09 -18.05 4.56
N ALA A 390 -21.98 -17.31 4.60
CA ALA A 390 -21.80 -16.10 3.78
C ALA A 390 -21.74 -16.42 2.28
N ILE A 391 -21.04 -17.49 1.89
CA ILE A 391 -20.98 -17.97 0.49
C ILE A 391 -22.37 -18.38 0.00
N GLU A 392 -23.11 -19.16 0.80
CA GLU A 392 -24.47 -19.60 0.50
C GLU A 392 -25.41 -18.39 0.33
N ARG A 393 -25.36 -17.44 1.27
CA ARG A 393 -26.18 -16.20 1.20
C ARG A 393 -25.86 -15.37 -0.04
N GLY A 394 -24.58 -15.28 -0.42
CA GLY A 394 -24.15 -14.55 -1.60
C GLY A 394 -24.47 -15.24 -2.93
N GLY A 395 -24.73 -16.56 -2.92
CA GLY A 395 -24.95 -17.35 -4.14
C GLY A 395 -23.69 -17.57 -4.98
N GLY A 396 -22.51 -17.46 -4.37
CA GLY A 396 -21.21 -17.65 -5.02
C GLY A 396 -20.74 -19.11 -5.04
N ARG A 397 -19.66 -19.40 -5.79
CA ARG A 397 -18.97 -20.72 -5.74
C ARG A 397 -17.88 -20.80 -4.67
N GLY A 398 -17.63 -19.70 -3.98
CA GLY A 398 -16.55 -19.51 -3.03
C GLY A 398 -16.57 -18.07 -2.51
N PRO A 399 -15.65 -17.72 -1.59
CA PRO A 399 -15.68 -16.42 -0.92
C PRO A 399 -15.09 -15.28 -1.77
N ILE A 400 -14.33 -15.62 -2.83
CA ILE A 400 -13.74 -14.63 -3.74
C ILE A 400 -14.69 -14.46 -4.93
N GLY A 401 -15.43 -13.35 -4.89
CA GLY A 401 -16.44 -13.01 -5.88
C GLY A 401 -15.88 -12.69 -7.27
N PRO A 402 -16.74 -12.70 -8.32
CA PRO A 402 -16.33 -12.44 -9.69
C PRO A 402 -15.75 -11.04 -9.88
N GLN A 403 -16.30 -10.00 -9.26
CA GLN A 403 -15.77 -8.65 -9.42
C GLN A 403 -14.46 -8.46 -8.66
N LEU A 404 -14.31 -9.09 -7.50
CA LEU A 404 -13.02 -9.11 -6.79
C LEU A 404 -11.92 -9.77 -7.64
N LEU A 405 -12.21 -10.90 -8.29
CA LEU A 405 -11.26 -11.51 -9.25
C LEU A 405 -10.91 -10.56 -10.39
N ARG A 406 -11.89 -9.83 -10.93
CA ARG A 406 -11.65 -8.84 -11.98
C ARG A 406 -10.75 -7.70 -11.52
N VAL A 407 -10.89 -7.23 -10.27
CA VAL A 407 -9.95 -6.23 -9.72
C VAL A 407 -8.54 -6.79 -9.70
N LEU A 408 -8.34 -8.01 -9.20
CA LEU A 408 -7.02 -8.66 -9.20
C LEU A 408 -6.45 -8.82 -10.62
N GLU A 409 -7.29 -9.17 -11.60
CA GLU A 409 -6.90 -9.25 -13.02
C GLU A 409 -6.47 -7.88 -13.58
N GLN A 410 -7.21 -6.80 -13.27
CA GLN A 410 -6.84 -5.44 -13.70
C GLN A 410 -5.56 -4.91 -13.02
N LEU A 411 -5.26 -5.39 -11.80
CA LEU A 411 -4.00 -5.14 -11.12
C LEU A 411 -2.84 -5.88 -11.80
N GLY A 412 -3.11 -7.08 -12.32
CA GLY A 412 -2.17 -7.87 -13.12
C GLY A 412 -1.97 -9.32 -12.65
N TYR A 413 -2.76 -9.81 -11.69
CA TYR A 413 -2.75 -11.22 -11.30
C TYR A 413 -3.44 -12.06 -12.38
N SER A 414 -2.85 -13.20 -12.72
CA SER A 414 -3.54 -14.22 -13.51
C SER A 414 -4.51 -15.01 -12.62
N THR A 415 -5.66 -15.39 -13.16
CA THR A 415 -6.66 -16.21 -12.45
C THR A 415 -6.97 -17.48 -13.24
N THR A 416 -7.65 -18.43 -12.63
CA THR A 416 -8.13 -19.63 -13.34
C THR A 416 -9.11 -19.29 -14.47
N ARG A 417 -9.77 -18.12 -14.43
CA ARG A 417 -10.67 -17.62 -15.48
C ARG A 417 -9.93 -16.81 -16.54
N ASN A 418 -8.86 -16.13 -16.15
CA ASN A 418 -8.02 -15.31 -17.02
C ASN A 418 -6.54 -15.65 -16.79
N PRO A 419 -6.04 -16.76 -17.35
CA PRO A 419 -4.69 -17.25 -17.06
C PRO A 419 -3.59 -16.54 -17.86
N GLN A 420 -3.94 -15.54 -18.68
CA GLN A 420 -3.03 -14.82 -19.58
C GLN A 420 -3.19 -13.31 -19.39
N VAL A 421 -3.16 -12.87 -18.13
CA VAL A 421 -3.16 -11.44 -17.83
C VAL A 421 -1.81 -10.85 -18.24
N ILE A 422 -1.88 -9.82 -19.08
CA ILE A 422 -0.71 -9.02 -19.44
C ILE A 422 -0.52 -8.02 -18.32
N PRO A 423 0.65 -8.01 -17.63
CA PRO A 423 0.96 -6.99 -16.64
C PRO A 423 0.75 -5.59 -17.22
N PRO A 424 0.37 -4.60 -16.40
CA PRO A 424 0.34 -3.21 -16.86
C PRO A 424 1.69 -2.86 -17.48
N LEU A 425 1.68 -2.00 -18.51
CA LEU A 425 2.92 -1.54 -19.13
C LEU A 425 3.66 -0.68 -18.09
N LEU A 426 4.61 -1.32 -17.43
CA LEU A 426 5.43 -0.72 -16.40
C LEU A 426 6.72 -0.27 -17.05
N ILE A 427 6.96 1.02 -16.93
CA ILE A 427 8.13 1.64 -17.49
C ILE A 427 9.21 1.59 -16.41
N PHE A 428 10.12 0.62 -16.54
CA PHE A 428 11.29 0.47 -15.65
C PHE A 428 12.36 1.48 -16.03
N GLN A 429 13.11 1.97 -15.06
CA GLN A 429 14.35 2.69 -15.34
C GLN A 429 15.45 2.45 -14.33
N ASN A 430 16.68 2.65 -14.82
CA ASN A 430 17.95 2.38 -14.15
C ASN A 430 18.29 3.36 -13.02
N ASP A 431 17.67 4.54 -12.92
CA ASP A 431 17.99 5.54 -11.89
C ASP A 431 16.75 6.34 -11.45
N ILE A 432 16.40 6.29 -10.15
CA ILE A 432 15.46 7.23 -9.53
C ILE A 432 16.27 8.39 -8.97
N ASN A 433 16.02 9.62 -9.43
CA ASN A 433 16.69 10.80 -8.88
C ASN A 433 15.76 11.49 -7.88
N MET A 434 16.18 11.54 -6.60
CA MET A 434 15.51 12.35 -5.59
C MET A 434 16.11 13.75 -5.59
N SER A 435 15.31 14.76 -5.92
CA SER A 435 15.69 16.15 -5.71
C SER A 435 15.08 16.65 -4.40
N ILE A 436 15.93 17.17 -3.50
CA ILE A 436 15.46 18.00 -2.39
C ILE A 436 14.99 19.31 -2.99
N LYS A 437 13.78 19.79 -2.63
CA LYS A 437 13.37 21.17 -2.93
C LYS A 437 14.26 22.10 -2.11
N GLU A 438 15.38 22.54 -2.66
CA GLU A 438 16.15 23.65 -2.08
C GLU A 438 15.31 24.93 -2.25
N SER A 439 14.93 25.52 -1.12
CA SER A 439 14.24 26.81 -1.08
C SER A 439 15.13 27.85 -1.75
N ALA A 440 14.68 28.39 -2.88
CA ALA A 440 15.38 29.42 -3.63
C ALA A 440 15.54 30.70 -2.78
N ARG A 441 16.68 30.84 -2.11
CA ARG A 441 17.21 32.14 -1.69
C ARG A 441 18.13 32.66 -2.77
N THR A 442 17.54 33.26 -3.81
CA THR A 442 18.28 34.18 -4.68
C THR A 442 18.63 35.45 -3.91
N SER A 443 19.92 35.65 -3.62
CA SER A 443 20.58 36.94 -3.85
C SER A 443 22.11 36.83 -3.66
N GLY A 444 22.84 37.08 -4.76
CA GLY A 444 24.09 37.86 -4.71
C GLY A 444 25.42 37.13 -4.81
N GLY A 445 26.03 37.20 -6.01
CA GLY A 445 27.42 37.71 -6.13
C GLY A 445 28.57 36.71 -6.32
N LEU A 446 28.99 36.57 -7.58
CA LEU A 446 30.34 36.28 -8.11
C LEU A 446 31.48 35.97 -7.12
N ARG A 447 32.22 34.86 -7.37
CA ARG A 447 33.51 34.89 -8.11
C ARG A 447 34.06 33.48 -8.36
N GLN A 448 34.53 33.28 -9.59
CA GLN A 448 35.40 32.18 -10.02
C GLN A 448 36.70 32.16 -9.21
N HIS A 449 37.18 30.97 -8.84
CA HIS A 449 38.61 30.66 -8.91
C HIS A 449 38.83 29.15 -9.13
N THR A 450 39.70 28.88 -10.09
CA THR A 450 40.15 27.60 -10.64
C THR A 450 41.11 26.82 -9.73
N ASN A 451 41.07 25.49 -9.89
CA ASN A 451 42.12 24.48 -9.74
C ASN A 451 42.86 24.37 -8.39
N GLN A 452 42.86 23.17 -7.78
CA GLN A 452 43.99 22.22 -7.87
C GLN A 452 43.66 20.92 -7.13
N LEU A 453 43.87 19.77 -7.80
CA LEU A 453 44.01 18.48 -7.14
C LEU A 453 45.23 18.50 -6.22
N ASP A 454 45.09 17.98 -5.01
CA ASP A 454 46.23 17.37 -4.32
C ASP A 454 45.77 16.17 -3.48
N THR A 455 46.34 15.02 -3.80
CA THR A 455 46.19 13.73 -3.14
C THR A 455 46.96 13.72 -1.83
N LYS A 456 46.35 13.26 -0.73
CA LYS A 456 47.10 12.71 0.40
C LYS A 456 46.28 11.68 1.19
N GLU A 457 46.89 10.51 1.32
CA GLU A 457 46.46 9.34 2.09
C GLU A 457 46.43 9.55 3.62
N SER A 458 45.61 8.71 4.25
CA SER A 458 45.77 8.07 5.57
C SER A 458 45.50 8.89 6.84
N SER A 459 44.45 8.50 7.57
CA SER A 459 44.65 7.71 8.81
C SER A 459 43.33 7.17 9.35
N ALA A 460 43.34 5.89 9.73
CA ALA A 460 42.22 5.15 10.28
C ALA A 460 42.04 5.47 11.77
N TYR A 461 40.83 5.88 12.17
CA TYR A 461 40.39 5.88 13.57
C TYR A 461 39.31 4.82 13.76
N LYS A 462 39.66 3.75 14.49
CA LYS A 462 38.72 2.80 15.08
C LYS A 462 37.99 3.48 16.23
N ILE A 463 36.66 3.60 16.13
CA ILE A 463 35.79 3.87 17.29
C ILE A 463 34.87 2.66 17.46
N GLN A 464 35.07 2.00 18.58
CA GLN A 464 34.31 0.86 19.07
C GLN A 464 33.22 1.44 19.98
N LEU A 465 31.97 1.48 19.52
CA LEU A 465 30.83 1.92 20.35
C LEU A 465 29.97 0.71 20.72
N THR A 466 30.00 0.38 22.00
CA THR A 466 29.19 -0.64 22.67
C THR A 466 27.72 -0.20 22.76
N ILE A 467 26.82 -1.03 22.25
CA ILE A 467 25.36 -0.90 22.29
C ILE A 467 24.89 -1.25 23.70
N SER A 468 24.53 -0.26 24.55
CA SER A 468 23.78 -0.56 25.79
C SER A 468 23.08 0.62 26.50
N SER A 469 22.80 1.77 25.86
CA SER A 469 22.18 2.89 26.63
C SER A 469 21.20 3.80 25.88
N VAL A 470 20.66 3.40 24.73
CA VAL A 470 19.67 4.20 23.99
C VAL A 470 18.21 3.89 24.42
N PHE A 471 17.99 2.89 25.29
CA PHE A 471 16.66 2.45 25.70
C PHE A 471 15.99 3.26 26.82
N LEU A 472 16.61 4.32 27.33
CA LEU A 472 16.08 5.08 28.49
C LEU A 472 15.83 6.58 28.23
N LEU A 473 16.06 7.07 27.01
CA LEU A 473 15.82 8.48 26.65
C LEU A 473 14.61 8.73 25.74
N VAL A 474 14.02 7.68 25.17
CA VAL A 474 12.78 7.79 24.36
C VAL A 474 11.51 7.76 25.24
N PHE A 475 11.59 7.27 26.47
CA PHE A 475 10.42 7.11 27.35
C PHE A 475 10.03 8.35 28.17
N SER A 476 10.82 9.43 28.16
CA SER A 476 10.55 10.64 28.96
C SER A 476 9.99 11.82 28.16
N LEU A 477 10.07 11.79 26.82
CA LEU A 477 9.58 12.89 25.97
C LEU A 477 8.12 12.72 25.50
N VAL A 478 7.50 11.56 25.76
CA VAL A 478 6.08 11.29 25.40
C VAL A 478 5.11 11.66 26.54
N ILE A 479 5.58 11.74 27.80
CA ILE A 479 4.71 11.99 28.96
C ILE A 479 4.42 13.49 29.19
N GLN A 480 5.13 14.41 28.53
CA GLN A 480 4.96 15.85 28.75
C GLN A 480 4.06 16.56 27.72
N TYR A 481 3.55 15.86 26.70
CA TYR A 481 2.68 16.44 25.66
C TYR A 481 1.18 16.09 25.78
N LEU A 482 0.80 15.22 26.74
CA LEU A 482 -0.57 14.75 26.95
C LEU A 482 -1.37 15.51 28.03
N HIS A 483 -0.94 16.70 28.44
CA HIS A 483 -1.62 17.48 29.49
C HIS A 483 -2.32 18.76 29.02
N LEU A 484 -2.44 19.02 27.71
CA LEU A 484 -2.97 20.28 27.19
C LEU A 484 -4.13 20.19 26.19
N TYR A 485 -4.71 19.01 25.94
CA TYR A 485 -5.89 18.87 25.09
C TYR A 485 -6.93 17.94 25.71
N PHE A 486 -7.52 18.39 26.81
CA PHE A 486 -8.86 17.96 27.24
C PHE A 486 -9.58 19.18 27.83
N PHE A 487 -10.09 20.02 26.93
CA PHE A 487 -11.39 20.71 27.01
C PHE A 487 -11.91 20.93 25.60
#